data_AF-A0AAV5V0Y6-F1
#
_entry.id   AF-A0AAV5V0Y6-F1
#
_cell.length_a   1.000
_cell.length_b   1.000
_cell.length_c   1.000
_cell.angle_alpha   90.00
_cell.angle_beta   90.00
_cell.angle_gamma   90.00
#
_symmetry.space_group_name_H-M   'P 1'
#
loop_
_entity.id
_entity.type
_entity.pdbx_description
1 polymer ?
#
loop_
_entity_poly.entity_id
_entity_poly.type
_entity_poly.pdbx_seq_one_letter_code
_entity_poly.pdbx_strand_id
1 'polypeptide(L)'
;QTYSIMFKIGAVNDLLSVFCDYITMQRLLIIPGNLIYLSSGPCSRISARFCFLMFCLQFSTLVYSLYMMLACFAYRLWILRRPAPKIRNLLIIMGLLYIPPAVVGLAAIPPACSAFCTIYYVEPYKRYLTNN
;
A
#
# COMPACT_ATOMS: atom_id res chain seq x y z
N GLN A 1 -18.41 22.00 0.82
CA GLN A 1 -18.61 20.84 -0.08
C GLN A 1 -17.30 20.13 -0.44
N THR A 2 -16.23 20.84 -0.81
CA THR A 2 -14.96 20.24 -1.29
C THR A 2 -14.30 19.28 -0.31
N TYR A 3 -14.31 19.60 0.98
CA TYR A 3 -13.66 18.78 2.02
C TYR A 3 -14.26 17.37 2.12
N SER A 4 -15.58 17.22 1.90
CA SER A 4 -16.24 15.92 1.95
C SER A 4 -15.82 15.00 0.82
N ILE A 5 -15.48 15.55 -0.36
CA ILE A 5 -15.02 14.76 -1.51
C ILE A 5 -13.64 14.16 -1.20
N MET A 6 -12.74 14.95 -0.61
CA MET A 6 -11.42 14.48 -0.20
C MET A 6 -11.50 13.32 0.79
N PHE A 7 -12.38 13.46 1.78
CA PHE A 7 -12.57 12.44 2.81
C PHE A 7 -13.19 11.15 2.24
N LYS A 8 -14.16 11.26 1.32
CA LYS A 8 -14.75 10.10 0.64
C LYS A 8 -13.72 9.33 -0.20
N ILE A 9 -12.88 10.02 -0.96
CA ILE A 9 -11.82 9.39 -1.77
C ILE A 9 -10.80 8.70 -0.86
N GLY A 10 -10.41 9.34 0.25
CA GLY A 10 -9.53 8.73 1.26
C GLY A 10 -10.14 7.44 1.84
N ALA A 11 -11.41 7.48 2.24
CA ALA A 11 -12.11 6.31 2.79
C ALA A 11 -12.21 5.13 1.81
N VAL A 12 -12.43 5.39 0.51
CA VAL A 12 -12.43 4.34 -0.52
C VAL A 12 -11.04 3.71 -0.65
N ASN A 13 -9.98 4.51 -0.60
CA ASN A 13 -8.61 4.02 -0.64
C ASN A 13 -8.26 3.20 0.62
N ASP A 14 -8.72 3.63 1.80
CA ASP A 14 -8.56 2.87 3.05
C ASP A 14 -9.27 1.51 2.98
N LEU A 15 -10.48 1.47 2.43
CA LEU A 15 -11.21 0.22 2.21
C LEU A 15 -10.40 -0.74 1.32
N LEU A 16 -9.83 -0.22 0.23
CA LEU A 16 -8.99 -1.00 -0.67
C LEU A 16 -7.74 -1.53 0.03
N SER A 17 -7.10 -0.71 0.86
CA SER A 17 -5.92 -1.11 1.66
C SER A 17 -6.23 -2.27 2.60
N VAL A 18 -7.33 -2.17 3.36
CA VAL A 18 -7.78 -3.24 4.27
C VAL A 18 -8.14 -4.51 3.50
N PHE A 19 -8.75 -4.38 2.32
CA PHE A 19 -9.06 -5.53 1.48
C PHE A 19 -7.79 -6.25 0.99
N CYS A 20 -6.77 -5.48 0.59
CA CYS A 20 -5.46 -6.03 0.23
C CYS A 20 -4.77 -6.70 1.43
N ASP A 21 -4.82 -6.09 2.63
CA ASP A 21 -4.26 -6.66 3.86
C ASP A 21 -4.93 -7.98 4.25
N TYR A 22 -6.26 -8.04 4.16
CA TYR A 22 -7.01 -9.27 4.42
C TYR A 22 -6.59 -10.40 3.48
N ILE A 23 -6.28 -10.08 2.22
CA ILE A 23 -5.85 -11.06 1.23
C ILE A 23 -4.41 -11.54 1.47
N THR A 24 -3.52 -10.67 1.95
CA THR A 24 -2.11 -10.99 2.16
C THR A 24 -1.87 -11.68 3.51
N MET A 25 -2.58 -11.28 4.57
CA MET A 25 -2.30 -11.65 5.98
C MET A 25 -0.79 -11.73 6.26
N GLN A 26 -0.13 -10.59 6.08
CA GLN A 26 1.31 -10.48 6.26
C GLN A 26 1.71 -10.67 7.73
N ARG A 27 2.79 -11.42 7.97
CA ARG A 27 3.47 -11.55 9.26
C ARG A 27 4.94 -11.18 9.09
N LEU A 28 5.47 -10.37 10.01
CA LEU A 28 6.86 -9.93 10.01
C LEU A 28 7.61 -10.67 11.12
N LEU A 29 8.61 -11.46 10.74
CA LEU A 29 9.51 -12.18 11.66
C LEU A 29 10.85 -11.48 11.69
N ILE A 30 11.21 -10.97 12.87
CA ILE A 30 12.49 -10.30 13.12
C ILE A 30 13.45 -11.36 13.66
N ILE A 31 14.39 -11.79 12.84
CA ILE A 31 15.49 -12.67 13.25
C ILE A 31 16.74 -11.78 13.30
N PRO A 32 17.63 -11.92 14.30
CA PRO A 32 18.85 -11.12 14.35
C PRO A 32 19.63 -11.25 13.02
N GLY A 33 19.74 -10.14 12.28
CA GLY A 33 20.43 -10.06 11.00
C GLY A 33 19.56 -10.21 9.74
N ASN A 34 18.28 -10.59 9.82
CA ASN A 34 17.39 -10.70 8.65
C ASN A 34 15.91 -10.42 8.97
N LEU A 35 15.24 -9.67 8.07
CA LEU A 35 13.80 -9.39 8.12
C LEU A 35 13.08 -10.30 7.12
N ILE A 36 12.26 -11.22 7.60
CA ILE A 36 11.51 -12.16 6.74
C ILE A 36 10.02 -11.80 6.77
N TYR A 37 9.45 -11.56 5.60
CA TYR A 37 8.02 -11.33 5.41
C TYR A 37 7.34 -12.64 5.02
N LEU A 38 6.39 -13.11 5.84
CA LEU A 38 5.64 -14.34 5.60
C LEU A 38 4.16 -14.02 5.38
N SER A 39 3.67 -14.23 4.16
CA SER A 39 2.26 -14.04 3.82
C SER A 39 1.52 -15.38 3.91
N SER A 40 0.61 -15.51 4.88
CA SER A 40 -0.17 -16.74 5.13
C SER A 40 -1.63 -16.63 4.68
N GLY A 41 -1.99 -15.53 3.99
CA GLY A 41 -3.36 -15.26 3.57
C GLY A 41 -3.84 -16.09 2.36
N PRO A 42 -5.09 -15.87 1.92
CA PRO A 42 -5.67 -16.54 0.75
C PRO A 42 -4.88 -16.29 -0.55
N CYS A 43 -4.07 -15.22 -0.61
CA CYS A 43 -3.14 -14.97 -1.72
C CYS A 43 -2.17 -16.14 -1.98
N SER A 44 -1.77 -16.88 -0.93
CA SER A 44 -0.79 -17.97 -1.01
C SER A 44 -1.35 -19.21 -1.72
N ARG A 45 -2.67 -19.32 -1.85
CA ARG A 45 -3.32 -20.44 -2.57
C ARG A 45 -3.45 -20.19 -4.07
N ILE A 46 -3.36 -18.94 -4.52
CA ILE A 46 -3.51 -18.56 -5.92
C ILE A 46 -2.13 -18.50 -6.59
N SER A 47 -1.24 -17.64 -6.10
CA SER A 47 0.11 -17.47 -6.64
C SER A 47 0.95 -16.58 -5.75
N ALA A 48 2.25 -16.87 -5.66
CA ALA A 48 3.22 -16.00 -4.99
C ALA A 48 3.27 -14.59 -5.60
N ARG A 49 3.09 -14.46 -6.93
CA ARG A 49 3.11 -13.18 -7.65
C ARG A 49 1.95 -12.29 -7.21
N PHE A 50 0.76 -12.87 -7.11
CA PHE A 50 -0.44 -12.16 -6.69
C PHE A 50 -0.30 -11.64 -5.25
N CYS A 51 0.30 -12.44 -4.36
CA CYS A 51 0.51 -12.00 -2.99
C CYS A 51 1.51 -10.83 -2.88
N PHE A 52 2.60 -10.87 -3.65
CA PHE A 52 3.56 -9.76 -3.68
C PHE A 52 2.94 -8.48 -4.26
N LEU A 53 2.19 -8.58 -5.36
CA LEU A 53 1.51 -7.43 -5.94
C LEU A 53 0.49 -6.80 -4.97
N MET A 54 -0.29 -7.62 -4.27
CA MET A 54 -1.23 -7.15 -3.26
C MET A 54 -0.53 -6.46 -2.09
N PHE A 55 0.63 -6.96 -1.66
CA PHE A 55 1.45 -6.32 -0.64
C PHE A 55 1.98 -4.95 -1.10
N CYS A 56 2.50 -4.85 -2.33
CA CYS A 56 2.96 -3.57 -2.89
C CYS A 56 1.80 -2.57 -3.04
N LEU A 57 0.63 -3.03 -3.49
CA LEU A 57 -0.59 -2.21 -3.56
C LEU A 57 -0.99 -1.71 -2.18
N GLN A 58 -1.02 -2.58 -1.18
CA GLN A 58 -1.33 -2.20 0.20
C GLN A 58 -0.38 -1.13 0.74
N PHE A 59 0.92 -1.28 0.50
CA PHE A 59 1.91 -0.29 0.95
C PHE A 59 1.69 1.07 0.24
N SER A 60 1.42 1.02 -1.07
CA SER A 60 1.18 2.23 -1.87
C SER A 60 -0.09 2.97 -1.43
N THR A 61 -1.19 2.23 -1.18
CA THR A 61 -2.44 2.81 -0.69
C THR A 61 -2.30 3.34 0.72
N LEU A 62 -1.55 2.68 1.61
CA LEU A 62 -1.30 3.18 2.97
C LEU A 62 -0.54 4.52 2.95
N VAL A 63 0.50 4.62 2.13
CA VAL A 63 1.25 5.88 1.93
C VAL A 63 0.33 6.98 1.37
N TYR A 64 -0.51 6.67 0.39
CA TYR A 64 -1.49 7.62 -0.14
C TYR A 64 -2.51 8.07 0.90
N SER A 65 -2.98 7.18 1.78
CA SER A 65 -3.87 7.55 2.88
C SER A 65 -3.23 8.52 3.87
N LEU A 66 -1.95 8.31 4.22
CA LEU A 66 -1.19 9.25 5.05
C LEU A 66 -1.09 10.64 4.40
N TYR A 67 -0.81 10.67 3.10
CA TYR A 67 -0.77 11.91 2.33
C TYR A 67 -2.12 12.62 2.32
N MET A 68 -3.22 11.88 2.19
CA MET A 68 -4.57 12.44 2.21
C MET A 68 -4.97 12.96 3.59
N MET A 69 -4.58 12.28 4.68
CA MET A 69 -4.76 12.78 6.05
C MET A 69 -3.99 14.07 6.28
N LEU A 70 -2.73 14.14 5.85
CA LEU A 70 -1.90 15.33 5.96
C LEU A 70 -2.49 16.50 5.16
N ALA A 71 -2.97 16.25 3.94
CA ALA A 71 -3.66 17.24 3.13
C ALA A 71 -4.94 17.77 3.80
N CYS A 72 -5.72 16.89 4.45
CA CYS A 72 -6.91 17.30 5.22
C CYS A 72 -6.55 18.21 6.39
N PHE A 73 -5.47 17.89 7.12
CA PHE A 73 -4.98 18.71 8.22
C PHE A 73 -4.47 20.07 7.73
N ALA A 74 -3.67 20.07 6.67
CA ALA A 74 -3.17 21.29 6.03
C ALA A 74 -4.31 22.19 5.54
N TYR A 75 -5.35 21.61 4.92
CA TYR A 75 -6.54 22.36 4.48
C TYR A 75 -7.27 23.03 5.65
N ARG A 76 -7.44 22.34 6.79
CA ARG A 76 -8.04 22.92 8.00
C ARG A 76 -7.20 24.06 8.60
N LEU A 77 -5.88 23.97 8.53
CA LEU A 77 -5.01 25.07 8.99
C LEU A 77 -5.02 26.25 8.01
N TRP A 78 -5.13 25.97 6.71
CA TRP A 78 -5.07 26.98 5.66
C TRP A 78 -6.30 27.88 5.63
N ILE A 79 -7.50 27.33 5.87
CA ILE A 79 -8.75 28.13 5.92
C ILE A 79 -8.77 29.12 7.10
N LEU A 80 -8.00 28.89 8.17
CA LEU A 80 -7.86 29.83 9.29
C LEU A 80 -6.98 31.04 8.94
N ARG A 81 -6.11 30.94 7.93
CA ARG A 81 -5.13 31.99 7.57
C ARG A 81 -5.37 32.63 6.20
N ARG A 82 -6.11 32.00 5.29
CA ARG A 82 -6.30 32.42 3.89
C ARG A 82 -7.74 32.10 3.41
N PRO A 83 -8.28 32.88 2.45
CA PRO A 83 -9.61 32.60 1.86
C PRO A 83 -9.61 31.27 1.09
N ALA A 84 -10.70 30.51 1.18
CA ALA A 84 -10.82 29.12 0.72
C ALA A 84 -10.30 28.89 -0.73
N PRO A 85 -9.50 27.83 -0.99
CA PRO A 85 -8.90 27.61 -2.28
C PRO A 85 -9.94 27.01 -3.22
N LYS A 86 -9.79 27.26 -4.52
CA LYS A 86 -10.66 26.67 -5.54
C LYS A 86 -10.52 25.15 -5.55
N ILE A 87 -11.65 24.46 -5.76
CA ILE A 87 -11.75 22.99 -5.86
C ILE A 87 -10.74 22.42 -6.86
N ARG A 88 -10.53 23.11 -7.98
CA ARG A 88 -9.63 22.68 -9.05
C ARG A 88 -8.18 22.53 -8.57
N ASN A 89 -7.70 23.45 -7.74
CA ASN A 89 -6.32 23.38 -7.23
C ASN A 89 -6.16 22.24 -6.24
N LEU A 90 -7.19 21.94 -5.44
CA LEU A 90 -7.17 20.81 -4.52
C LEU A 90 -7.16 19.47 -5.28
N LEU A 91 -7.97 19.33 -6.32
CA LEU A 91 -7.96 18.13 -7.17
C LEU A 91 -6.60 17.94 -7.87
N ILE A 92 -5.97 19.02 -8.34
CA ILE A 92 -4.63 18.96 -8.91
C ILE A 92 -3.59 18.50 -7.87
N ILE A 93 -3.65 19.05 -6.64
CA ILE A 93 -2.76 18.66 -5.55
C ILE A 93 -2.96 17.19 -5.17
N MET A 94 -4.22 16.72 -5.07
CA MET A 94 -4.53 15.32 -4.79
C MET A 94 -4.03 14.38 -5.90
N GLY A 95 -4.20 14.78 -7.17
CA GLY A 95 -3.65 14.05 -8.31
C GLY A 95 -2.12 13.98 -8.28
N LEU A 96 -1.46 15.09 -7.95
CA LEU A 96 0.00 15.14 -7.77
C LEU A 96 0.48 14.24 -6.61
N LEU A 97 -0.26 14.21 -5.50
CA LEU A 97 0.02 13.35 -4.35
C LEU A 97 -0.12 11.85 -4.66
N TYR A 98 -0.87 11.50 -5.70
CA TYR A 98 -1.02 10.13 -6.16
C TYR A 98 0.16 9.65 -7.03
N ILE A 99 0.93 10.57 -7.62
CA ILE A 99 2.08 10.23 -8.48
C ILE A 99 3.15 9.42 -7.74
N PRO A 100 3.65 9.81 -6.55
CA PRO A 100 4.69 9.04 -5.86
C PRO A 100 4.27 7.59 -5.55
N PRO A 101 3.09 7.32 -4.95
CA PRO A 101 2.60 5.95 -4.76
C PRO A 101 2.45 5.17 -6.07
N ALA A 102 1.98 5.82 -7.13
CA ALA A 102 1.82 5.18 -8.44
C ALA A 102 3.19 4.78 -9.04
N VAL A 103 4.19 5.65 -8.95
CA VAL A 103 5.56 5.39 -9.40
C VAL A 103 6.20 4.26 -8.59
N VAL A 104 6.01 4.24 -7.27
CA VAL A 104 6.51 3.15 -6.42
C VAL A 104 5.84 1.83 -6.76
N GLY A 105 4.52 1.81 -7.01
CA GLY A 105 3.80 0.62 -7.46
C GLY A 105 4.33 0.10 -8.80
N LEU A 106 4.59 0.98 -9.77
CA LEU A 106 5.18 0.64 -11.07
C LEU A 106 6.63 0.15 -10.94
N ALA A 107 7.43 0.81 -10.11
CA ALA A 107 8.81 0.43 -9.84
C ALA A 107 8.93 -0.89 -9.04
N ALA A 108 7.86 -1.31 -8.35
CA ALA A 108 7.80 -2.57 -7.63
C ALA A 108 7.51 -3.79 -8.54
N ILE A 109 7.13 -3.58 -9.80
CA ILE A 109 6.91 -4.65 -10.79
C ILE A 109 8.21 -5.43 -11.10
N PRO A 110 9.36 -4.80 -11.42
CA PRO A 110 10.61 -5.52 -11.64
C PRO A 110 11.08 -6.37 -10.45
N PRO A 111 11.05 -5.90 -9.19
CA PRO A 111 11.37 -6.74 -8.05
C PRO A 111 10.31 -7.80 -7.76
N ALA A 112 9.04 -7.64 -8.19
CA ALA A 112 8.07 -8.74 -8.17
C ALA A 112 8.52 -9.90 -9.07
N CYS A 113 9.09 -9.58 -10.24
CA CYS A 113 9.66 -10.56 -11.15
C CYS A 113 10.96 -11.18 -10.60
N SER A 114 11.79 -10.44 -9.86
CA SER A 114 13.01 -11.00 -9.25
C SER A 114 12.72 -11.82 -7.99
N ALA A 115 11.72 -11.41 -7.18
CA ALA A 115 11.22 -12.17 -6.03
C ALA A 115 10.64 -13.53 -6.45
N PHE A 116 10.15 -13.65 -7.68
CA PHE A 116 9.74 -14.95 -8.23
C PHE A 116 10.90 -15.95 -8.31
N CYS A 117 12.12 -15.49 -8.65
CA CYS A 117 13.29 -16.36 -8.64
C CYS A 117 13.62 -16.81 -7.22
N THR A 118 13.64 -15.91 -6.24
CA THR A 118 13.97 -16.26 -4.85
C THR A 118 12.91 -17.12 -4.17
N ILE A 119 11.61 -16.91 -4.44
CA ILE A 119 10.54 -17.75 -3.87
C ILE A 119 10.57 -19.18 -4.44
N TYR A 120 10.93 -19.37 -5.72
CA TYR A 120 11.18 -20.71 -6.28
C TYR A 120 12.29 -21.47 -5.52
N TYR A 121 13.30 -20.75 -5.01
CA TYR A 121 14.35 -21.35 -4.16
C TYR A 121 13.92 -21.56 -2.70
N VAL A 122 12.91 -20.83 -2.20
CA VAL A 122 12.46 -20.89 -0.79
C VAL A 122 11.28 -21.85 -0.57
N GLU A 123 10.46 -22.11 -1.59
CA GLU A 123 9.41 -23.15 -1.52
C GLU A 123 9.89 -24.53 -1.02
N PRO A 124 11.07 -25.07 -1.41
CA PRO A 124 11.55 -26.31 -0.81
C PRO A 124 11.76 -26.16 0.70
N TYR A 125 12.33 -25.05 1.18
CA TYR A 125 12.59 -24.81 2.61
C TYR A 125 11.32 -24.67 3.47
N LYS A 126 10.26 -24.06 2.94
CA LYS A 126 8.97 -23.95 3.65
C LYS A 126 8.34 -25.32 3.93
N ARG A 127 8.60 -26.31 3.07
CA ARG A 127 8.11 -27.69 3.20
C ARG A 127 8.89 -28.51 4.24
N TYR A 128 10.14 -28.15 4.53
CA TYR A 128 10.95 -28.79 5.57
C TYR A 128 10.62 -28.27 6.99
N LEU A 129 10.17 -27.02 7.12
CA LEU A 129 9.81 -26.42 8.41
C LEU A 129 8.42 -26.83 8.94
N THR A 130 7.51 -27.26 8.08
CA THR A 130 6.16 -27.74 8.49
C THR A 130 6.08 -29.24 8.73
N ASN A 131 7.13 -29.99 8.41
CA ASN A 131 7.17 -31.46 8.55
C ASN A 131 8.07 -31.94 9.71
N ASN A 132 8.40 -31.03 10.63
CA ASN A 132 9.12 -31.28 11.87
C ASN A 132 8.35 -30.61 13.02
#